data_AF-A0A0D6PBR1-F1
#
_entry.id   AF-A0A0D6PBR1-F1
#
_cell.length_a   1.000
_cell.length_b   1.000
_cell.length_c   1.000
_cell.angle_alpha   90.00
_cell.angle_beta   90.00
_cell.angle_gamma   90.00
#
_symmetry.space_group_name_H-M   'P 1'
#
loop_
_entity.id
_entity.type
_entity.pdbx_description
1 polymer ?
#
loop_
_entity_poly.entity_id
_entity_poly.type
_entity_poly.pdbx_seq_one_letter_code
_entity_poly.pdbx_strand_id
1 'polypeptide(L)'
;MLRILVLGLGGICSAIGALSFAVGAWGGLWLLGFGLLILLGTLFERRYHRNLSAPPGDGWLPTGERFKDPTTGEALEVWYSPHNGERRYVKQ
;
A
#
# COMPACT_ATOMS: atom_id res chain seq x y z
N MET A 1 -12.75 1.37 -0.16
CA MET A 1 -13.52 1.56 -1.42
C MET A 1 -12.73 2.35 -2.46
N LEU A 2 -12.03 3.43 -2.07
CA LEU A 2 -11.16 4.21 -2.96
C LEU A 2 -10.17 3.37 -3.76
N ARG A 3 -9.51 2.37 -3.14
CA ARG A 3 -8.54 1.52 -3.83
C ARG A 3 -9.12 0.71 -4.99
N ILE A 4 -10.33 0.17 -4.83
CA ILE A 4 -10.99 -0.62 -5.89
C ILE A 4 -11.36 0.31 -7.06
N LEU A 5 -11.81 1.53 -6.75
CA LEU A 5 -12.03 2.57 -7.74
C LEU A 5 -10.75 2.92 -8.49
N VAL A 6 -9.64 3.18 -7.80
CA VAL A 6 -8.35 3.53 -8.41
C VAL A 6 -7.81 2.40 -9.30
N LEU A 7 -7.91 1.15 -8.85
CA LEU A 7 -7.51 -0.01 -9.65
C LEU A 7 -8.41 -0.19 -10.87
N GLY A 8 -9.73 -0.01 -10.73
CA GLY A 8 -10.67 -0.05 -11.85
C GLY A 8 -10.39 1.02 -12.88
N LEU A 9 -10.19 2.28 -12.44
CA LEU A 9 -9.88 3.42 -13.31
C LEU A 9 -8.53 3.24 -14.02
N GLY A 10 -7.49 2.82 -13.29
CA GLY A 10 -6.17 2.52 -13.86
C GLY A 10 -6.22 1.37 -14.87
N GLY A 11 -7.03 0.34 -14.61
CA GLY A 11 -7.27 -0.77 -15.54
C GLY A 11 -7.96 -0.31 -16.83
N ILE A 12 -9.01 0.50 -16.71
CA ILE A 12 -9.73 1.07 -17.86
C ILE A 12 -8.80 1.94 -18.72
N CYS A 13 -8.03 2.85 -18.10
CA CYS A 13 -7.07 3.68 -18.82
C CYS A 13 -6.00 2.85 -19.55
N SER A 14 -5.49 1.79 -18.91
CA SER A 14 -4.52 0.88 -19.51
C SER A 14 -5.10 0.13 -20.71
N ALA A 15 -6.35 -0.34 -20.60
CA ALA A 15 -7.04 -1.04 -21.68
C ALA A 15 -7.32 -0.12 -22.88
N ILE A 16 -7.76 1.11 -22.64
CA ILE A 16 -7.98 2.12 -23.69
C ILE A 16 -6.65 2.50 -24.36
N GLY A 17 -5.59 2.66 -23.58
CA GLY A 17 -4.24 2.90 -24.11
C GLY A 17 -3.74 1.76 -24.99
N ALA A 18 -3.90 0.50 -24.55
CA ALA A 18 -3.54 -0.69 -25.31
C ALA A 18 -4.32 -0.80 -26.62
N LEU A 19 -5.64 -0.55 -26.56
CA LEU A 19 -6.52 -0.60 -27.73
C LEU A 19 -6.13 0.51 -28.73
N SER A 20 -5.86 1.71 -28.24
CA SER A 20 -5.45 2.85 -29.08
C SER A 20 -4.10 2.58 -29.76
N PHE A 21 -3.16 1.97 -29.04
CA PHE A 21 -1.88 1.55 -29.61
C PHE A 21 -2.04 0.47 -30.70
N ALA A 22 -2.93 -0.50 -30.48
CA ALA A 22 -3.21 -1.56 -31.45
C ALA A 22 -3.79 -1.03 -32.78
N VAL A 23 -4.50 0.10 -32.75
CA VAL A 23 -5.05 0.78 -33.94
C VAL A 23 -4.04 1.78 -34.55
N GLY A 24 -2.80 1.82 -34.05
CA GLY A 24 -1.71 2.64 -34.60
C GLY A 24 -1.67 4.08 -34.07
N ALA A 25 -2.53 4.45 -33.11
CA ALA A 25 -2.48 5.75 -32.48
C ALA A 25 -1.36 5.80 -31.43
N TRP A 26 -0.24 6.44 -31.77
CA TRP A 26 0.92 6.56 -30.88
C TRP A 26 0.62 7.27 -29.55
N GLY A 27 -0.45 8.08 -29.48
CA GLY A 27 -0.95 8.67 -28.23
C GLY A 27 -1.40 7.62 -27.19
N GLY A 28 -1.76 6.41 -27.63
CA GLY A 28 -2.17 5.30 -26.75
C GLY A 28 -1.05 4.83 -25.81
N LEU A 29 0.22 4.99 -26.20
CA LEU A 29 1.36 4.62 -25.37
C LEU A 29 1.45 5.43 -24.08
N TRP A 30 1.15 6.73 -24.15
CA TRP A 30 1.13 7.60 -22.96
C TRP A 30 0.02 7.17 -22.00
N LEU A 31 -1.18 6.92 -22.52
CA LEU A 31 -2.31 6.44 -21.71
C LEU A 31 -2.03 5.09 -21.05
N LEU A 32 -1.42 4.17 -21.81
CA LEU A 32 -1.01 2.87 -21.30
C LEU A 32 0.04 3.01 -20.20
N GLY A 33 1.05 3.86 -20.41
CA GLY A 33 2.09 4.15 -19.42
C GLY A 33 1.50 4.71 -18.12
N PHE A 34 0.63 5.72 -18.20
CA PHE A 34 -0.02 6.30 -17.02
C PHE A 34 -0.93 5.30 -16.30
N GLY A 35 -1.72 4.51 -17.04
CA GLY A 35 -2.57 3.46 -16.47
C GLY A 35 -1.74 2.41 -15.72
N LEU A 36 -0.63 1.96 -16.31
CA LEU A 36 0.27 1.00 -15.69
C LEU A 36 0.93 1.56 -14.42
N LEU A 37 1.33 2.84 -14.44
CA LEU A 37 1.98 3.50 -13.32
C LEU A 37 1.02 3.64 -12.13
N ILE A 38 -0.25 3.98 -12.36
CA ILE A 38 -1.30 4.01 -11.32
C ILE A 38 -1.52 2.62 -10.73
N LEU A 39 -1.60 1.58 -11.58
CA LEU A 39 -1.78 0.20 -11.14
C LEU A 39 -0.59 -0.26 -10.28
N LEU A 40 0.64 -0.06 -10.76
CA LEU A 40 1.86 -0.40 -10.05
C LEU A 40 1.96 0.34 -8.72
N GLY A 41 1.76 1.66 -8.70
CA GLY A 41 1.80 2.47 -7.48
C GLY A 41 0.82 1.97 -6.43
N THR A 42 -0.42 1.71 -6.84
CA THR A 42 -1.48 1.22 -5.92
C THR A 42 -1.21 -0.21 -5.43
N LEU A 43 -0.58 -1.05 -6.26
CA LEU A 43 -0.22 -2.42 -5.86
C LEU A 43 0.98 -2.44 -4.90
N PHE A 44 1.97 -1.57 -5.14
CA PHE A 44 3.15 -1.42 -4.29
C PHE A 44 2.85 -0.76 -2.95
N GLU A 45 1.90 0.18 -2.90
CA GLU A 45 1.42 0.80 -1.67
C GLU A 45 0.97 -0.28 -0.66
N ARG A 46 0.26 -1.33 -1.12
CA ARG A 46 -0.11 -2.47 -0.27
C ARG A 46 1.10 -3.23 0.27
N ARG A 47 2.15 -3.42 -0.53
CA ARG A 47 3.37 -4.12 -0.09
C ARG A 47 4.13 -3.28 0.93
N TYR A 48 4.18 -1.97 0.73
CA TYR A 48 4.81 -1.02 1.63
C TYR A 48 4.12 -0.97 2.98
N HIS A 49 2.78 -0.78 3.01
CA HIS A 49 2.03 -0.78 4.27
C HIS A 49 2.07 -2.14 4.99
N ARG A 50 2.01 -3.26 4.25
CA ARG A 50 2.11 -4.60 4.86
C ARG A 50 3.48 -4.84 5.52
N ASN A 51 4.56 -4.25 5.00
CA ASN A 51 5.88 -4.38 5.60
C ASN A 51 6.06 -3.49 6.83
N LEU A 52 5.34 -2.37 6.90
CA LEU A 52 5.30 -1.49 8.08
C LEU A 52 4.50 -2.10 9.23
N SER A 53 3.48 -2.91 8.93
CA SER A 53 2.67 -3.63 9.92
C SER A 53 3.20 -5.03 10.27
N ALA A 54 4.42 -5.37 9.84
CA ALA A 54 5.00 -6.67 10.15
C ALA A 54 5.33 -6.75 11.66
N PRO A 55 4.99 -7.86 12.34
CA PRO A 55 5.41 -8.11 13.70
C PRO A 55 6.92 -7.94 13.83
N PRO A 56 7.42 -7.35 14.93
CA PRO A 56 8.84 -7.09 15.10
C PRO A 56 9.65 -8.36 15.38
N GLY A 57 9.61 -9.40 14.53
CA GLY A 57 10.39 -10.63 14.68
C GLY A 57 9.97 -11.51 15.87
N ASP A 58 10.65 -12.65 16.02
CA ASP A 58 10.33 -13.65 17.05
C ASP A 58 10.62 -13.12 18.46
N GLY A 59 9.71 -13.42 19.40
CA GLY A 59 9.84 -13.09 20.82
C GLY A 59 9.14 -11.80 21.26
N TRP A 60 8.50 -11.07 20.36
CA TRP A 60 7.69 -9.90 20.71
C TRP A 60 6.23 -10.29 20.97
N LEU A 61 5.67 -9.80 22.07
CA LEU A 61 4.27 -10.01 22.41
C LEU A 61 3.45 -8.73 22.22
N PRO A 62 2.27 -8.81 21.59
CA PRO A 62 1.35 -7.69 21.56
C PRO A 62 0.81 -7.44 22.97
N THR A 63 0.82 -6.19 23.43
CA THR A 63 0.25 -5.82 24.74
C THR A 63 -1.26 -5.57 24.66
N GLY A 64 -1.81 -5.41 23.44
CA GLY A 64 -3.19 -5.04 23.20
C GLY A 64 -3.46 -3.54 23.35
N GLU A 65 -2.47 -2.74 23.76
CA GLU A 65 -2.58 -1.30 23.81
C GLU A 65 -2.51 -0.69 22.41
N ARG A 66 -3.53 0.08 22.05
CA ARG A 66 -3.63 0.76 20.75
C ARG A 66 -3.67 2.27 20.94
N PHE A 67 -2.82 2.96 20.20
CA PHE A 67 -2.71 4.41 20.22
C PHE A 67 -2.95 4.97 18.83
N LYS A 68 -3.55 6.14 18.75
CA LYS A 68 -3.66 6.88 17.50
C LYS A 68 -2.59 7.95 17.49
N ASP A 69 -1.70 7.90 16.52
CA ASP A 69 -0.66 8.92 16.35
C ASP A 69 -1.34 10.27 16.05
N PRO A 70 -1.12 11.33 16.85
CA PRO A 70 -1.73 12.65 16.64
C PRO A 70 -1.16 13.38 15.42
N THR A 71 0.02 13.00 14.94
CA THR A 71 0.69 13.62 13.79
C THR A 71 0.27 12.96 12.48
N THR A 72 0.14 11.63 12.45
CA THR A 72 -0.19 10.89 11.22
C THR A 72 -1.64 10.37 11.18
N GLY A 73 -2.31 10.32 12.33
CA GLY A 73 -3.66 9.74 12.48
C GLY A 73 -3.70 8.22 12.43
N GLU A 74 -2.55 7.55 12.32
CA GLU A 74 -2.45 6.10 12.16
C GLU A 74 -2.63 5.36 13.49
N ALA A 75 -3.16 4.13 13.41
CA ALA A 75 -3.30 3.25 14.56
C ALA A 75 -1.98 2.49 14.79
N LEU A 76 -1.40 2.69 15.97
CA LEU A 76 -0.21 2.01 16.45
C LEU A 76 -0.61 1.02 17.53
N GLU A 77 -0.07 -0.19 17.48
CA GLU A 77 -0.15 -1.18 18.54
C GLU A 77 1.19 -1.26 19.26
N VAL A 78 1.15 -1.34 20.59
CA VAL A 78 2.36 -1.51 21.41
C VAL A 78 2.71 -2.99 21.51
N TRP A 79 3.96 -3.29 21.22
CA TRP A 79 4.56 -4.61 21.36
C TRP A 79 5.64 -4.56 22.43
N TYR A 80 5.73 -5.60 23.24
CA TYR A 80 6.67 -5.74 24.33
C TYR A 80 7.60 -6.92 24.10
N SER A 81 8.89 -6.74 24.37
CA SER A 81 9.90 -7.80 24.34
C SER A 81 10.23 -8.26 25.77
N PRO A 82 9.91 -9.52 26.14
CA PRO A 82 10.27 -10.07 27.45
C PRO A 82 11.77 -10.26 27.65
N HIS A 83 12.54 -10.33 26.55
CA HIS A 83 13.96 -10.63 26.60
C HIS A 83 14.78 -9.45 27.13
N ASN A 84 14.41 -8.21 26.77
CA ASN A 84 15.15 -7.00 27.12
C ASN A 84 14.27 -5.89 27.73
N GLY A 85 12.96 -6.11 27.85
CA GLY A 85 12.03 -5.13 28.39
C GLY A 85 11.67 -3.99 27.44
N GLU A 86 12.11 -4.03 26.19
CA GLU A 86 11.84 -2.97 25.21
C GLU A 86 10.37 -2.93 24.79
N ARG A 87 9.92 -1.74 24.41
CA ARG A 87 8.59 -1.49 23.85
C ARG A 87 8.74 -0.91 22.45
N ARG A 88 7.97 -1.42 21.49
CA ARG A 88 7.98 -0.94 20.11
C ARG A 88 6.55 -0.65 19.65
N TYR A 89 6.40 0.46 18.94
CA TYR A 89 5.15 0.87 18.34
C TYR A 89 5.12 0.38 16.90
N VAL A 90 4.14 -0.46 16.57
CA VAL A 90 4.01 -1.09 15.25
C VAL A 90 2.70 -0.61 14.65
N LYS A 91 2.73 -0.18 13.39
CA LYS A 91 1.52 0.25 12.68
C LYS A 91 0.62 -0.97 12.45
N GLN A 92 -0.70 -0.83 12.59
CA GLN A 92 -1.65 -1.87 12.16
C GLN A 92 -2.12 -1.63 10.72
#